data_AF-A0A378ID87-F1
#
_entry.id   AF-A0A378ID87-F1
#
_cell.length_a   1.000
_cell.length_b   1.000
_cell.length_c   1.000
_cell.angle_alpha   90.00
_cell.angle_beta   90.00
_cell.angle_gamma   90.00
#
_symmetry.space_group_name_H-M   'P 1'
#
loop_
_entity.id
_entity.type
_entity.pdbx_description
1 polymer ?
#
loop_
_entity_poly.entity_id
_entity_poly.type
_entity_poly.pdbx_seq_one_letter_code
_entity_poly.pdbx_strand_id
1 'polypeptide(L)'
;MSEKLDKIIQDITVKHGVLLGKDDPILMLQTMNEQLIEENRKAQQDFLVQFREEMEAISSQWKDDAKEKAEKVLNAALASSKEAIARLLQESTKESVQAMKKLISDSLIEAHSLTQKTQKFSRFALVSSATLLAASCIILSLFCK
;
A
#
# COMPACT_ATOMS: atom_id res chain seq x y z
N MET A 1 -49.37 5.37 -42.08
CA MET A 1 -50.42 5.59 -41.07
C MET A 1 -51.84 5.52 -41.66
N SER A 2 -52.10 6.11 -42.84
CA SER A 2 -53.43 6.09 -43.51
C SER A 2 -54.07 4.69 -43.57
N GLU A 3 -53.38 3.69 -44.11
CA GLU A 3 -53.98 2.35 -44.33
C GLU A 3 -54.46 1.66 -43.05
N LYS A 4 -53.78 1.89 -41.92
CA LYS A 4 -54.18 1.32 -40.62
C LYS A 4 -55.45 2.01 -40.09
N LEU A 5 -55.54 3.31 -40.30
CA LEU A 5 -56.63 4.17 -39.83
C LEU A 5 -57.88 3.95 -40.68
N ASP A 6 -57.72 3.85 -42.01
CA ASP A 6 -58.78 3.50 -42.96
C ASP A 6 -59.40 2.13 -42.64
N LYS A 7 -58.57 1.15 -42.25
CA LYS A 7 -59.02 -0.18 -41.82
C LYS A 7 -59.80 -0.15 -40.50
N ILE A 8 -59.39 0.69 -39.54
CA ILE A 8 -60.10 0.90 -38.28
C ILE A 8 -61.47 1.55 -38.52
N ILE A 9 -61.55 2.56 -39.39
CA ILE A 9 -62.81 3.21 -39.77
C ILE A 9 -63.76 2.21 -40.41
N GLN A 10 -63.26 1.36 -41.31
CA GLN A 10 -64.05 0.32 -41.96
C GLN A 10 -64.57 -0.72 -40.96
N ASP A 11 -63.71 -1.20 -40.05
CA ASP A 11 -64.11 -2.16 -39.01
C ASP A 11 -65.16 -1.59 -38.04
N ILE A 12 -65.03 -0.31 -37.66
CA ILE A 12 -66.02 0.37 -36.81
C ILE A 12 -67.36 0.47 -37.54
N THR A 13 -67.34 0.84 -38.83
CA THR A 13 -68.53 0.94 -39.66
C THR A 13 -69.25 -0.40 -39.79
N VAL A 14 -68.50 -1.49 -40.05
CA VAL A 14 -69.07 -2.84 -40.21
C VAL A 14 -69.63 -3.40 -38.90
N LYS A 15 -68.93 -3.22 -37.78
CA LYS A 15 -69.35 -3.80 -36.49
C LYS A 15 -70.41 -3.00 -35.76
N HIS A 16 -70.39 -1.67 -35.87
CA HIS A 16 -71.20 -0.78 -35.04
C HIS A 16 -72.17 0.08 -35.85
N GLY A 17 -72.10 0.05 -37.19
CA GLY A 17 -72.99 0.81 -38.07
C GLY A 17 -72.75 2.32 -38.07
N VAL A 18 -71.64 2.79 -37.50
CA VAL A 18 -71.29 4.21 -37.38
C VAL A 18 -70.26 4.59 -38.43
N LEU A 19 -70.63 5.53 -39.31
CA LEU A 19 -69.73 6.07 -40.33
C LEU A 19 -68.94 7.26 -39.76
N LEU A 20 -67.63 7.10 -39.62
CA LEU A 20 -66.74 8.18 -39.18
C LEU A 20 -66.21 8.94 -40.40
N GLY A 21 -66.43 10.25 -40.43
CA GLY A 21 -65.85 11.14 -41.45
C GLY A 21 -64.39 11.50 -41.12
N LYS A 22 -63.62 11.98 -42.11
CA LYS A 22 -62.23 12.44 -41.86
C LYS A 22 -62.12 13.58 -40.84
N ASP A 23 -63.16 14.40 -40.73
CA ASP A 23 -63.25 15.51 -39.78
C ASP A 23 -63.92 15.10 -38.46
N ASP A 24 -64.10 13.78 -38.23
CA ASP A 24 -64.73 13.30 -37.00
C ASP A 24 -63.85 13.61 -35.78
N PRO A 25 -64.41 14.24 -34.72
CA PRO A 25 -63.67 14.58 -33.51
C PRO A 25 -62.95 13.39 -32.86
N ILE A 26 -63.47 12.17 -32.98
CA ILE A 26 -62.85 10.96 -32.43
C ILE A 26 -61.54 10.63 -33.16
N LEU A 27 -61.51 10.81 -34.49
CA LEU A 27 -60.29 10.59 -35.29
C LEU A 27 -59.25 11.69 -35.06
N MET A 28 -59.68 12.93 -34.85
CA MET A 28 -58.78 14.02 -34.43
C MET A 28 -58.14 13.72 -33.07
N LEU A 29 -58.93 13.26 -32.09
CA LEU A 29 -58.41 12.85 -30.78
C LEU A 29 -57.42 11.69 -30.89
N GLN A 30 -57.69 10.69 -31.73
CA GLN A 30 -56.74 9.59 -31.96
C GLN A 30 -55.42 10.12 -32.52
N THR A 31 -55.48 10.99 -33.52
CA THR A 31 -54.30 11.58 -34.16
C THR A 31 -53.48 12.40 -33.14
N MET A 32 -54.14 13.22 -32.32
CA MET A 32 -53.49 13.98 -31.25
C MET A 32 -52.86 13.06 -30.19
N ASN A 33 -53.52 11.96 -29.83
CA ASN A 33 -52.97 11.00 -28.87
C ASN A 33 -51.73 10.30 -29.43
N GLU A 34 -51.75 9.88 -30.69
CA GLU A 34 -50.59 9.25 -31.35
C GLU A 34 -49.40 10.22 -31.40
N GLN A 35 -49.66 11.50 -31.72
CA GLN A 35 -48.62 12.53 -31.69
C GLN A 35 -48.08 12.76 -30.27
N LEU A 36 -48.97 12.85 -29.27
CA LEU A 36 -48.57 13.02 -27.87
C LEU A 36 -47.73 11.84 -27.36
N ILE A 37 -48.07 10.61 -27.75
CA ILE A 37 -47.31 9.40 -27.39
C ILE A 37 -45.91 9.45 -28.02
N GLU A 38 -45.80 9.83 -29.29
CA GLU A 38 -44.50 9.92 -29.96
C GLU A 38 -43.63 11.05 -29.37
N GLU A 39 -44.23 12.20 -29.07
CA GLU A 39 -43.54 13.30 -28.38
C GLU A 39 -43.06 12.89 -26.98
N ASN A 40 -43.90 12.18 -26.21
CA ASN A 40 -43.50 11.63 -24.91
C ASN A 40 -42.37 10.60 -25.06
N ARG A 41 -42.46 9.71 -26.05
CA ARG A 41 -41.41 8.71 -26.30
C ARG A 41 -40.08 9.37 -26.62
N LYS A 42 -40.10 10.44 -27.42
CA LYS A 42 -38.91 11.24 -27.74
C LYS A 42 -38.35 11.93 -26.50
N ALA A 43 -39.20 12.61 -25.72
CA ALA A 43 -38.76 13.27 -24.49
C ALA A 43 -38.16 12.28 -23.47
N GLN A 44 -38.75 11.09 -23.34
CA GLN A 44 -38.20 10.02 -22.51
C GLN A 44 -36.84 9.52 -23.02
N GLN A 45 -36.69 9.37 -24.35
CA GLN A 45 -35.42 8.98 -24.96
C GLN A 45 -34.33 10.02 -24.67
N ASP A 46 -34.64 11.30 -24.84
CA ASP A 46 -33.71 12.41 -24.61
C ASP A 46 -33.29 12.46 -23.12
N PHE A 47 -34.25 12.28 -22.20
CA PHE A 47 -33.96 12.20 -20.77
C PHE A 47 -33.04 11.02 -20.42
N LEU A 48 -33.25 9.84 -21.02
CA LEU A 48 -32.39 8.68 -20.80
C LEU A 48 -30.98 8.89 -21.35
N VAL A 49 -30.82 9.60 -22.47
CA VAL A 49 -29.51 9.96 -23.01
C VAL A 49 -28.78 10.89 -22.03
N GLN A 50 -29.45 11.95 -21.58
CA GLN A 50 -28.87 12.88 -20.61
C GLN A 50 -28.48 12.16 -19.30
N PHE A 51 -29.36 11.29 -18.79
CA PHE A 51 -29.06 10.53 -17.58
C PHE A 51 -27.84 9.62 -17.75
N ARG A 52 -27.68 8.99 -18.92
CA ARG A 52 -26.49 8.19 -19.23
C ARG A 52 -25.22 9.05 -19.24
N GLU A 53 -25.27 10.23 -19.87
CA GLU A 53 -24.15 11.16 -19.93
C GLU A 53 -23.75 11.65 -18.53
N GLU A 54 -24.72 12.01 -17.69
CA GLU A 54 -24.46 12.40 -16.30
C GLU A 54 -23.85 11.25 -15.48
N MET A 55 -24.35 10.02 -15.64
CA MET A 55 -23.75 8.84 -15.01
C MET A 55 -22.32 8.59 -15.45
N GLU A 56 -22.02 8.72 -16.75
CA GLU A 56 -20.66 8.57 -17.28
C GLU A 56 -19.72 9.65 -16.71
N ALA A 57 -20.19 10.90 -16.64
CA ALA A 57 -19.43 12.00 -16.05
C ALA A 57 -19.12 11.77 -14.57
N ILE A 58 -20.12 11.41 -13.76
CA ILE A 58 -19.94 11.10 -12.33
C ILE A 58 -19.00 9.91 -12.16
N SER A 59 -19.18 8.85 -12.95
CA SER A 59 -18.33 7.65 -12.90
C SER A 59 -16.87 7.98 -13.22
N SER A 60 -16.61 8.82 -14.23
CA SER A 60 -15.26 9.26 -14.55
C SER A 60 -14.65 10.08 -13.42
N GLN A 61 -15.41 11.01 -12.84
CA GLN A 61 -14.96 11.80 -11.70
C GLN A 61 -14.63 10.92 -10.50
N TRP A 62 -15.49 9.95 -10.18
CA TRP A 62 -15.25 9.00 -9.08
C TRP A 62 -14.01 8.16 -9.30
N LYS A 63 -13.74 7.73 -10.54
CA LYS A 63 -12.52 7.00 -10.88
C LYS A 63 -11.27 7.84 -10.60
N ASP A 64 -11.28 9.11 -11.00
CA ASP A 64 -10.14 10.01 -10.82
C ASP A 64 -9.95 10.36 -9.34
N ASP A 65 -11.04 10.67 -8.61
CA ASP A 65 -11.00 10.93 -7.16
C ASP A 65 -10.51 9.70 -6.37
N ALA A 66 -10.97 8.50 -6.73
CA ALA A 66 -10.54 7.26 -6.10
C ALA A 66 -9.04 7.02 -6.33
N LYS A 67 -8.55 7.28 -7.54
CA LYS A 67 -7.13 7.18 -7.88
C LYS A 67 -6.31 8.18 -7.06
N GLU A 68 -6.70 9.45 -7.01
CA GLU A 68 -5.99 10.48 -6.23
C GLU A 68 -5.93 10.10 -4.74
N LYS A 69 -7.06 9.67 -4.16
CA LYS A 69 -7.09 9.24 -2.76
C LYS A 69 -6.22 8.02 -2.51
N ALA A 70 -6.25 7.03 -3.40
CA ALA A 70 -5.40 5.86 -3.29
C ALA A 70 -3.91 6.23 -3.35
N GLU A 71 -3.51 7.08 -4.28
CA GLU A 71 -2.13 7.57 -4.41
C GLU A 71 -1.71 8.36 -3.16
N LYS A 72 -2.57 9.23 -2.64
CA LYS A 72 -2.30 9.99 -1.42
C LYS A 72 -2.10 9.10 -0.20
N VAL A 73 -2.98 8.12 0.01
CA VAL A 73 -2.87 7.16 1.12
C VAL A 73 -1.61 6.30 0.97
N LEU A 74 -1.35 5.80 -0.25
CA LEU A 74 -0.16 5.01 -0.54
C LEU A 74 1.12 5.80 -0.27
N ASN A 75 1.20 7.05 -0.73
CA ASN A 75 2.36 7.91 -0.51
C ASN A 75 2.56 8.25 0.97
N ALA A 76 1.48 8.50 1.72
CA ALA A 76 1.55 8.73 3.16
C ALA A 76 2.05 7.46 3.90
N ALA A 77 1.53 6.29 3.54
CA ALA A 77 1.97 5.02 4.09
C ALA A 77 3.44 4.72 3.75
N LEU A 78 3.86 5.00 2.51
CA LEU A 78 5.23 4.81 2.06
C LEU A 78 6.20 5.75 2.78
N ALA A 79 5.82 7.02 2.97
CA ALA A 79 6.60 7.98 3.73
C ALA A 79 6.76 7.53 5.19
N SER A 80 5.66 7.13 5.84
CA SER A 80 5.68 6.59 7.20
C SER A 80 6.52 5.32 7.31
N SER A 81 6.46 4.43 6.33
CA SER A 81 7.26 3.20 6.30
C SER A 81 8.74 3.50 6.17
N LYS A 82 9.13 4.42 5.27
CA LYS A 82 10.52 4.88 5.14
C LYS A 82 11.06 5.46 6.44
N GLU A 83 10.27 6.28 7.12
CA GLU A 83 10.64 6.86 8.41
C GLU A 83 10.81 5.80 9.49
N ALA A 84 9.89 4.83 9.57
CA ALA A 84 9.99 3.71 10.50
C ALA A 84 11.24 2.85 10.23
N ILE A 85 11.52 2.53 8.97
CA ILE A 85 12.71 1.78 8.56
C ILE A 85 13.98 2.55 8.92
N ALA A 86 14.04 3.86 8.65
CA ALA A 86 15.19 4.68 8.99
C ALA A 86 15.46 4.71 10.50
N ARG A 87 14.40 4.84 11.31
CA ARG A 87 14.51 4.76 12.79
C ARG A 87 15.00 3.39 13.26
N LEU A 88 14.42 2.31 12.74
CA LEU A 88 14.83 0.95 13.10
C LEU A 88 16.28 0.68 12.71
N LEU A 89 16.70 1.09 11.50
CA LEU A 89 18.08 0.97 11.05
C LEU A 89 19.04 1.74 11.96
N GLN A 90 18.68 2.97 12.35
CA GLN A 90 19.51 3.77 13.24
C GLN A 90 19.66 3.11 14.62
N GLU A 91 18.56 2.60 15.19
CA GLU A 91 18.59 1.94 16.49
C GLU A 91 19.40 0.64 16.43
N SER A 92 19.11 -0.24 15.47
CA SER A 92 19.87 -1.49 15.28
C SER A 92 21.35 -1.24 15.01
N THR A 93 21.70 -0.20 14.25
CA THR A 93 23.10 0.18 14.02
C THR A 93 23.77 0.62 15.32
N LYS A 94 23.07 1.44 16.13
CA LYS A 94 23.59 1.92 17.42
C LYS A 94 23.80 0.76 18.40
N GLU A 95 22.82 -0.14 18.51
CA GLU A 95 22.92 -1.36 19.33
C GLU A 95 24.09 -2.24 18.88
N SER A 96 24.23 -2.45 17.56
CA SER A 96 25.33 -3.24 16.99
C SER A 96 26.70 -2.62 17.28
N VAL A 97 26.85 -1.30 17.10
CA VAL A 97 28.09 -0.59 17.42
C VAL A 97 28.40 -0.67 18.92
N GLN A 98 27.40 -0.56 19.79
CA GLN A 98 27.58 -0.69 21.22
C GLN A 98 28.00 -2.11 21.62
N ALA A 99 27.38 -3.13 21.04
CA ALA A 99 27.76 -4.53 21.24
C ALA A 99 29.20 -4.78 20.76
N MET A 100 29.58 -4.25 19.61
CA MET A 100 30.93 -4.36 19.08
C MET A 100 31.97 -3.65 19.96
N LYS A 101 31.68 -2.43 20.43
CA LYS A 101 32.54 -1.72 21.39
C LYS A 101 32.73 -2.51 22.67
N LYS A 102 31.65 -3.13 23.18
CA LYS A 102 31.71 -3.97 24.37
C LYS A 102 32.61 -5.19 24.14
N LEU A 103 32.39 -5.93 23.05
CA LEU A 103 33.22 -7.09 22.69
C LEU A 103 34.70 -6.72 22.57
N ILE A 104 35.02 -5.61 21.88
CA ILE A 104 36.40 -5.12 21.74
C ILE A 104 37.00 -4.77 23.12
N SER A 105 36.23 -4.10 23.98
CA SER A 105 36.70 -3.71 25.31
C SER A 105 36.94 -4.92 26.20
N ASP A 106 36.02 -5.89 26.18
CA ASP A 106 36.11 -7.13 26.93
C ASP A 106 37.35 -7.94 26.48
N SER A 107 37.57 -8.07 25.16
CA SER A 107 38.77 -8.71 24.61
C SER A 107 40.07 -7.97 24.95
N LEU A 108 40.07 -6.63 24.98
CA LEU A 108 41.24 -5.84 25.37
C LEU A 108 41.58 -6.04 26.85
N ILE A 109 40.57 -6.06 27.73
CA ILE A 109 40.73 -6.33 29.16
C ILE A 109 41.30 -7.74 29.36
N GLU A 110 40.76 -8.73 28.64
CA GLU A 110 41.24 -10.11 28.69
C GLU A 110 42.71 -10.22 28.26
N ALA A 111 43.07 -9.63 27.12
CA ALA A 111 44.44 -9.61 26.60
C ALA A 111 45.43 -8.91 27.55
N HIS A 112 45.02 -7.79 28.15
CA HIS A 112 45.83 -7.09 29.15
C HIS A 112 46.02 -7.94 30.40
N SER A 113 44.97 -8.63 30.87
CA SER A 113 45.06 -9.52 32.03
C SER A 113 46.01 -10.70 31.81
N LEU A 114 45.98 -11.30 30.61
CA LEU A 114 46.89 -12.37 30.19
C LEU A 114 48.35 -11.88 30.11
N THR A 115 48.56 -10.68 29.58
CA THR A 115 49.88 -10.05 29.52
C THR A 115 50.43 -9.78 30.92
N GLN A 116 49.60 -9.25 31.83
CA GLN A 116 50.01 -9.03 33.22
C GLN A 116 50.33 -10.35 33.95
N LYS A 117 49.53 -11.39 33.76
CA LYS A 117 49.82 -12.72 34.34
C LYS A 117 51.16 -13.25 33.81
N THR A 118 51.41 -13.15 32.50
CA THR A 118 52.66 -13.57 31.87
C THR A 118 53.86 -12.81 32.41
N GLN A 119 53.76 -11.49 32.58
CA GLN A 119 54.83 -10.68 33.18
C GLN A 119 55.12 -11.07 34.63
N LYS A 120 54.09 -11.33 35.45
CA LYS A 120 54.26 -11.79 36.83
C LYS A 120 54.93 -13.16 36.88
N PHE A 121 54.52 -14.10 36.03
CA PHE A 121 55.17 -15.41 35.89
C PHE A 121 56.63 -15.29 35.46
N SER A 122 56.93 -14.43 34.47
CA SER A 122 58.30 -14.17 34.03
C SER A 122 59.19 -13.63 35.14
N ARG A 123 58.70 -12.66 35.93
CA ARG A 123 59.43 -12.14 37.11
C ARG A 123 59.66 -13.23 38.15
N PHE A 124 58.66 -14.06 38.42
CA PHE A 124 58.79 -15.17 39.37
C PHE A 124 59.83 -16.20 38.89
N ALA A 125 59.83 -16.52 37.60
CA ALA A 125 60.81 -17.41 36.98
C ALA A 125 62.25 -16.86 37.00
N LEU A 126 62.41 -15.54 36.83
CA LEU A 126 63.72 -14.89 36.96
C LEU A 126 64.24 -14.94 38.40
N VAL A 127 63.38 -14.67 39.39
CA VAL A 127 63.75 -14.75 40.81
C VAL A 127 64.12 -16.19 41.18
N SER A 128 63.33 -17.18 40.74
CA SER A 128 63.63 -18.59 41.04
C SER A 128 64.91 -19.07 40.37
N SER A 129 65.19 -18.66 39.14
CA SER A 129 66.48 -18.97 38.49
C SER A 129 67.66 -18.30 39.21
N ALA A 130 67.52 -17.05 39.65
CA ALA A 130 68.56 -16.35 40.38
C ALA A 130 68.87 -17.01 41.74
N THR A 131 67.83 -17.48 42.47
CA THR A 131 68.04 -18.19 43.74
C THR A 131 68.67 -19.57 43.53
N LEU A 132 68.27 -20.30 42.47
CA LEU A 132 68.90 -21.57 42.10
C LEU A 132 70.37 -21.40 41.73
N LEU A 133 70.72 -20.37 40.96
CA LEU A 133 72.11 -20.04 40.64
C LEU A 133 72.91 -19.68 41.89
N ALA A 134 72.37 -18.84 42.77
CA ALA A 134 73.03 -18.47 44.03
C ALA A 134 73.26 -19.70 44.93
N ALA A 135 72.26 -20.58 45.07
CA ALA A 135 72.39 -21.82 45.83
C ALA A 135 73.46 -22.75 45.23
N SER A 136 73.49 -22.90 43.90
CA SER A 136 74.51 -23.68 43.20
C SER A 136 75.93 -23.12 43.41
N CYS A 137 76.11 -21.79 43.34
CA CYS A 137 77.39 -21.15 43.64
C CYS A 137 77.83 -21.38 45.10
N ILE A 138 76.91 -21.32 46.06
CA ILE A 138 77.22 -21.59 47.48
C ILE A 138 77.68 -23.05 47.65
N ILE A 139 76.97 -24.01 47.04
CA ILE A 139 77.34 -25.43 47.09
C ILE A 139 78.75 -25.63 46.49
N LEU A 140 79.03 -25.06 45.32
CA LEU A 140 80.36 -25.16 44.71
C LEU A 140 81.46 -24.56 45.60
N SER A 141 81.20 -23.44 46.28
CA SER A 141 82.15 -22.82 47.21
C SER A 141 82.41 -23.64 48.48
N LEU A 142 81.44 -24.46 48.91
CA LEU A 142 81.58 -25.39 50.03
C LEU A 142 82.33 -26.67 49.64
N PHE A 143 82.23 -27.12 48.39
CA PHE A 143 82.93 -28.31 47.88
C PHE A 143 84.34 -28.04 47.35
N CYS A 144 84.68 -26.79 46.98
CA CYS A 144 86.03 -26.40 46.51
C CYS A 144 86.94 -25.84 47.64
N LYS A 145 86.66 -26.16 48.90
CA LYS A 145 87.44 -25.78 50.07
C LYS A 145 87.95 -27.02 50.78
#